data_AF-A0A925DUU6-F1
#
_entry.id   AF-A0A925DUU6-F1
#
_cell.length_a   1.000
_cell.length_b   1.000
_cell.length_c   1.000
_cell.angle_alpha   90.00
_cell.angle_beta   90.00
_cell.angle_gamma   90.00
#
_symmetry.space_group_name_H-M   'P 1'
#
loop_
_entity.id
_entity.type
_entity.pdbx_description
1 polymer ?
#
loop_
_entity_poly.entity_id
_entity_poly.type
_entity_poly.pdbx_seq_one_letter_code
_entity_poly.pdbx_strand_id
1 'polypeptide(L)'
;MNGKFIILWSYFMKSSKLIRYLNRLEKPAFNRLERFLHSDYTSVYPMALKLFSVLKKHFPEFDEKEIEKEVVFSQLFPGQKFSTQELSNHMKYLVEAIEDFICVEQLKKKKSLKQFLLLEQLRLQDQQLYKESIDKFGALISKEKSLDSSDQFLMELNFHHEKDLFFSQTELREQN
;
A
#
# COMPACT_ATOMS: atom_id res chain seq x y z
N MET A 1 -6.83 45.59 -5.36
CA MET A 1 -6.68 44.45 -6.29
C MET A 1 -5.69 43.47 -5.70
N ASN A 2 -6.13 42.47 -4.91
CA ASN A 2 -5.26 41.41 -4.40
C ASN A 2 -6.12 40.20 -4.00
N GLY A 3 -6.51 39.40 -4.99
CA GLY A 3 -7.40 38.25 -4.77
C GLY A 3 -7.23 37.11 -5.77
N LYS A 4 -6.11 37.05 -6.50
CA LYS A 4 -5.87 36.05 -7.56
C LYS A 4 -4.71 35.08 -7.33
N PHE A 5 -3.93 35.23 -6.26
CA PHE A 5 -2.71 34.41 -6.09
C PHE A 5 -2.89 33.08 -5.34
N ILE A 6 -4.01 32.85 -4.64
CA ILE A 6 -4.22 31.63 -3.85
C ILE A 6 -4.95 30.53 -4.65
N ILE A 7 -5.59 30.86 -5.78
CA ILE A 7 -6.48 29.92 -6.50
C ILE A 7 -5.73 29.07 -7.55
N LEU A 8 -4.52 29.48 -7.97
CA LEU A 8 -3.77 28.79 -9.03
C LEU A 8 -3.20 27.43 -8.63
N TRP A 9 -2.96 27.17 -7.34
CA TRP A 9 -2.46 25.88 -6.88
C TRP A 9 -3.51 24.76 -6.99
N SER A 10 -4.80 25.13 -7.08
CA SER A 10 -5.91 24.19 -7.18
C SER A 10 -6.11 23.65 -8.60
N TYR A 11 -5.54 24.24 -9.64
CA TYR A 11 -5.84 23.86 -11.03
C TYR A 11 -4.90 22.80 -11.62
N PHE A 12 -3.63 22.78 -11.23
CA PHE A 12 -2.66 21.91 -11.87
C PHE A 12 -2.75 20.46 -11.39
N MET A 13 -3.22 19.57 -12.26
CA MET A 13 -3.29 18.13 -11.98
C MET A 13 -1.90 17.50 -11.91
N LYS A 14 -0.95 17.96 -12.73
CA LYS A 14 0.41 17.42 -12.85
C LYS A 14 1.23 17.54 -11.56
N SER A 15 0.97 18.57 -10.75
CA SER A 15 1.63 18.78 -9.44
C SER A 15 0.92 18.06 -8.29
N SER A 16 -0.19 17.37 -8.55
CA SER A 16 -0.95 16.68 -7.52
C SER A 16 -0.18 15.51 -6.91
N LYS A 17 -0.50 15.18 -5.65
CA LYS A 17 0.05 14.01 -4.95
C LYS A 17 -0.15 12.72 -5.76
N LEU A 18 -1.29 12.58 -6.43
CA LEU A 18 -1.63 11.45 -7.29
C LEU A 18 -0.61 11.28 -8.42
N ILE A 19 -0.42 12.33 -9.24
CA ILE A 19 0.49 12.26 -10.39
C ILE A 19 1.94 12.09 -9.93
N ARG A 20 2.32 12.70 -8.80
CA ARG A 20 3.63 12.47 -8.18
C ARG A 20 3.89 11.01 -7.79
N TYR A 21 2.88 10.30 -7.29
CA TYR A 21 3.03 8.86 -7.02
C TYR A 21 3.13 8.05 -8.30
N LEU A 22 2.23 8.29 -9.26
CA LEU A 22 2.20 7.53 -10.52
C LEU A 22 3.52 7.71 -11.30
N ASN A 23 4.09 8.92 -11.34
CA ASN A 23 5.38 9.21 -11.98
C ASN A 23 6.58 8.50 -11.36
N ARG A 24 6.48 8.07 -10.09
CA ARG A 24 7.57 7.35 -9.41
C ARG A 24 7.52 5.85 -9.67
N LEU A 25 6.45 5.34 -10.25
CA LEU A 25 6.32 3.94 -10.58
C LEU A 25 6.97 3.67 -11.94
N GLU A 26 7.88 2.71 -11.98
CA GLU A 26 8.36 2.15 -13.24
C GLU A 26 7.24 1.36 -13.93
N LYS A 27 7.34 1.17 -15.26
CA LYS A 27 6.33 0.45 -16.04
C LYS A 27 5.95 -0.92 -15.44
N PRO A 28 6.89 -1.77 -14.96
CA PRO A 28 6.52 -3.03 -14.34
C PRO A 28 5.73 -2.86 -13.03
N ALA A 29 6.08 -1.88 -12.20
CA ALA A 29 5.37 -1.57 -10.97
C ALA A 29 3.98 -1.00 -11.27
N PHE A 30 3.87 -0.14 -12.27
CA PHE A 30 2.59 0.41 -12.75
C PHE A 30 1.62 -0.68 -13.22
N ASN A 31 2.11 -1.68 -13.97
CA ASN A 31 1.28 -2.82 -14.38
C ASN A 31 0.84 -3.70 -13.19
N ARG A 32 1.67 -3.81 -12.14
CA ARG A 32 1.29 -4.50 -10.90
C ARG A 32 0.27 -3.71 -10.09
N LEU A 33 0.39 -2.38 -10.06
CA LEU A 33 -0.62 -1.51 -9.47
C LEU A 33 -1.98 -1.73 -10.14
N GLU A 34 -2.03 -1.78 -11.48
CA GLU A 34 -3.28 -2.07 -12.19
C GLU A 34 -3.91 -3.39 -11.74
N ARG A 35 -3.12 -4.46 -11.65
CA ARG A 35 -3.62 -5.77 -11.17
C ARG A 35 -4.07 -5.72 -9.72
N PHE A 36 -3.35 -4.99 -8.88
CA PHE A 36 -3.68 -4.79 -7.47
C PHE A 36 -5.03 -4.08 -7.32
N LEU A 37 -5.25 -2.99 -8.06
CA LEU A 37 -6.50 -2.23 -8.04
C LEU A 37 -7.74 -3.04 -8.49
N HIS A 38 -7.53 -4.10 -9.27
CA HIS A 38 -8.60 -5.02 -9.70
C HIS A 38 -8.66 -6.30 -8.86
N SER A 39 -7.89 -6.40 -7.79
CA SER A 39 -7.86 -7.60 -6.94
C SER A 39 -8.89 -7.52 -5.82
N ASP A 40 -9.38 -8.69 -5.40
CA ASP A 40 -10.33 -8.84 -4.29
C ASP A 40 -9.74 -8.40 -2.93
N TYR A 41 -8.42 -8.23 -2.86
CA TYR A 41 -7.72 -7.72 -1.68
C TYR A 41 -7.79 -6.19 -1.53
N THR A 42 -8.47 -5.51 -2.46
CA THR A 42 -8.57 -4.05 -2.47
C THR A 42 -10.02 -3.59 -2.57
N SER A 43 -10.41 -2.64 -1.74
CA SER A 43 -11.74 -2.02 -1.74
C SER A 43 -11.72 -0.68 -2.46
N VAL A 44 -11.28 -0.69 -3.73
CA VAL A 44 -11.18 0.55 -4.51
C VAL A 44 -12.54 0.95 -5.08
N TYR A 45 -12.94 2.21 -4.84
CA TYR A 45 -14.18 2.75 -5.39
C TYR A 45 -14.21 2.66 -6.93
N PRO A 46 -15.32 2.22 -7.56
CA PRO A 46 -15.39 2.04 -9.01
C PRO A 46 -15.00 3.28 -9.82
N MET A 47 -15.31 4.47 -9.31
CA MET A 47 -14.98 5.71 -9.98
C MET A 47 -13.49 6.08 -9.85
N ALA A 48 -12.81 5.67 -8.78
CA ALA A 48 -11.36 5.78 -8.67
C ALA A 48 -10.65 4.83 -9.67
N LEU A 49 -11.21 3.64 -9.94
CA LEU A 49 -10.72 2.73 -10.99
C LEU A 49 -10.89 3.33 -12.40
N LYS A 50 -12.02 3.99 -12.66
CA LYS A 50 -12.24 4.73 -13.92
C LYS A 50 -11.24 5.88 -14.05
N LEU A 51 -11.00 6.64 -12.98
CA LEU A 51 -9.97 7.68 -12.95
C LEU A 51 -8.58 7.12 -13.29
N PHE A 52 -8.20 5.99 -12.69
CA PHE A 52 -6.95 5.31 -13.02
C PHE A 52 -6.89 4.92 -14.50
N SER A 53 -7.98 4.40 -15.06
CA SER A 53 -8.06 3.99 -16.47
C SER A 53 -7.91 5.16 -17.44
N VAL A 54 -8.44 6.34 -17.09
CA VAL A 54 -8.22 7.59 -17.84
C VAL A 54 -6.74 7.96 -17.79
N LEU A 55 -6.16 8.06 -16.59
CA LEU A 55 -4.77 8.49 -16.40
C LEU A 55 -3.74 7.51 -16.99
N LYS A 56 -4.04 6.21 -16.98
CA LYS A 56 -3.17 5.16 -17.53
C LYS A 56 -2.80 5.39 -19.00
N LYS A 57 -3.71 5.99 -19.78
CA LYS A 57 -3.48 6.28 -21.21
C LYS A 57 -2.34 7.29 -21.43
N HIS A 58 -2.05 8.10 -20.42
CA HIS A 58 -1.05 9.15 -20.46
C HIS A 58 0.23 8.79 -19.71
N PHE A 59 0.36 7.57 -19.16
CA PHE A 59 1.59 7.12 -18.51
C PHE A 59 2.62 6.67 -19.56
N PRO A 60 3.91 7.05 -19.44
CA PRO A 60 4.54 7.75 -18.31
C PRO A 60 4.63 9.29 -18.45
N GLU A 61 4.32 9.88 -19.61
CA GLU A 61 4.64 11.28 -19.87
C GLU A 61 3.75 12.28 -19.10
N PHE A 62 2.48 11.93 -18.88
CA PHE A 62 1.43 12.77 -18.30
C PHE A 62 1.47 14.21 -18.86
N ASP A 63 1.24 14.33 -20.17
CA ASP A 63 1.15 15.63 -20.84
C ASP A 63 0.13 16.52 -20.14
N GLU A 64 0.56 17.73 -19.79
CA GLU A 64 -0.21 18.62 -18.91
C GLU A 64 -1.58 18.95 -19.48
N LYS A 65 -1.71 19.12 -20.80
CA LYS A 65 -2.97 19.46 -21.46
C LYS A 65 -3.96 18.30 -21.44
N GLU A 66 -3.44 17.09 -21.57
CA GLU A 66 -4.24 15.87 -21.62
C GLU A 66 -4.74 15.44 -20.24
N ILE A 67 -4.02 15.84 -19.18
CA ILE A 67 -4.37 15.54 -17.80
C ILE A 67 -4.89 16.75 -17.03
N GLU A 68 -5.29 17.84 -17.69
CA GLU A 68 -5.97 18.96 -17.03
C GLU A 68 -7.22 18.46 -16.28
N LYS A 69 -7.53 19.09 -15.13
CA LYS A 69 -8.61 18.61 -14.25
C LYS A 69 -9.95 18.59 -14.97
N GLU A 70 -10.25 19.61 -15.77
CA GLU A 70 -11.45 19.71 -16.58
C GLU A 70 -11.53 18.60 -17.62
N VAL A 71 -10.40 18.33 -18.31
CA VAL A 71 -10.30 17.28 -19.32
C VAL A 71 -10.56 15.91 -18.68
N VAL A 72 -9.85 15.59 -17.60
CA VAL A 72 -10.01 14.33 -16.88
C VAL A 72 -11.42 14.20 -16.31
N PHE A 73 -11.98 15.28 -15.73
CA PHE A 73 -13.35 15.27 -15.21
C PHE A 73 -14.37 15.01 -16.31
N SER A 74 -14.23 15.62 -17.49
CA SER A 74 -15.14 15.41 -18.61
C SER A 74 -15.15 13.96 -19.12
N GLN A 75 -14.01 13.28 -19.05
CA GLN A 75 -13.88 11.86 -19.38
C GLN A 75 -14.49 10.96 -18.29
N LEU A 76 -14.40 11.37 -17.02
CA LEU A 76 -14.90 10.62 -15.88
C LEU A 76 -16.42 10.77 -15.69
N PHE A 77 -16.94 11.97 -15.95
CA PHE A 77 -18.34 12.38 -15.75
C PHE A 77 -18.89 13.09 -17.00
N PRO A 78 -19.12 12.37 -18.10
CA PRO A 78 -19.58 12.97 -19.34
C PRO A 78 -20.92 13.69 -19.15
N GLY A 79 -21.01 14.93 -19.64
CA GLY A 79 -22.21 15.77 -19.55
C GLY A 79 -22.43 16.46 -18.20
N GLN A 80 -21.56 16.25 -17.21
CA GLN A 80 -21.65 16.95 -15.93
C GLN A 80 -20.86 18.25 -15.93
N LYS A 81 -21.32 19.24 -15.15
CA LYS A 81 -20.56 20.47 -14.93
C LYS A 81 -19.32 20.16 -14.10
N PHE A 82 -18.17 20.71 -14.50
CA PHE A 82 -16.92 20.52 -13.79
C PHE A 82 -17.04 20.80 -12.28
N SER A 83 -16.61 19.82 -11.48
CA SER A 83 -16.58 19.89 -10.03
C SER A 83 -15.19 19.50 -9.51
N THR A 84 -14.41 20.50 -9.09
CA THR A 84 -13.08 20.27 -8.52
C THR A 84 -13.15 19.41 -7.25
N GLN A 85 -14.18 19.61 -6.42
CA GLN A 85 -14.35 18.85 -5.18
C GLN A 85 -14.57 17.36 -5.48
N GLU A 86 -15.46 17.07 -6.43
CA GLU A 86 -15.78 15.69 -6.79
C GLU A 86 -14.57 14.99 -7.40
N LEU A 87 -13.83 15.64 -8.31
CA LEU A 87 -12.58 15.08 -8.82
C LEU A 87 -11.58 14.80 -7.68
N SER A 88 -11.43 15.75 -6.76
CA SER A 88 -10.48 15.64 -5.65
C SER A 88 -10.79 14.48 -4.72
N ASN A 89 -12.08 14.18 -4.49
CA ASN A 89 -12.50 13.01 -3.72
C ASN A 89 -12.02 11.71 -4.39
N HIS A 90 -12.22 11.58 -5.71
CA HIS A 90 -11.79 10.41 -6.46
C HIS A 90 -10.27 10.27 -6.55
N MET A 91 -9.56 11.40 -6.68
CA MET A 91 -8.10 11.42 -6.60
C MET A 91 -7.61 10.95 -5.24
N LYS A 92 -8.27 11.33 -4.14
CA LYS A 92 -7.93 10.90 -2.79
C LYS A 92 -8.06 9.38 -2.64
N TYR A 93 -9.18 8.80 -3.06
CA TYR A 93 -9.38 7.35 -3.01
C TYR A 93 -8.33 6.58 -3.83
N LEU A 94 -7.97 7.10 -5.01
CA LEU A 94 -6.93 6.49 -5.82
C LEU A 94 -5.54 6.61 -5.17
N VAL A 95 -5.25 7.73 -4.51
CA VAL A 95 -4.01 7.91 -3.75
C VAL A 95 -3.90 6.91 -2.61
N GLU A 96 -4.96 6.72 -1.83
CA GLU A 96 -5.00 5.74 -0.73
C GLU A 96 -4.69 4.33 -1.25
N ALA A 97 -5.34 3.93 -2.36
CA ALA A 97 -5.09 2.63 -2.97
C ALA A 97 -3.65 2.46 -3.50
N ILE A 98 -3.02 3.54 -3.99
CA ILE A 98 -1.61 3.51 -4.41
C ILE A 98 -0.68 3.39 -3.19
N GLU A 99 -1.00 4.05 -2.08
CA GLU A 99 -0.24 3.95 -0.84
C GLU A 99 -0.30 2.52 -0.29
N ASP A 100 -1.48 1.89 -0.29
CA ASP A 100 -1.64 0.48 0.08
C ASP A 100 -0.84 -0.46 -0.83
N PHE A 101 -0.87 -0.22 -2.15
CA PHE A 101 -0.05 -0.97 -3.10
C PHE A 101 1.45 -0.87 -2.77
N ILE A 102 1.93 0.33 -2.47
CA ILE A 102 3.34 0.55 -2.10
C ILE A 102 3.67 -0.24 -0.83
N CYS A 103 2.81 -0.18 0.19
CA CYS A 103 2.98 -0.96 1.43
C CYS A 103 3.08 -2.47 1.14
N VAL A 104 2.20 -3.01 0.31
CA VAL A 104 2.23 -4.42 -0.10
C VAL A 104 3.52 -4.77 -0.84
N GLU A 105 3.97 -3.92 -1.76
CA GLU A 105 5.23 -4.14 -2.49
C GLU A 105 6.47 -4.07 -1.58
N GLN A 106 6.46 -3.22 -0.56
CA GLN A 106 7.53 -3.19 0.44
C GLN A 106 7.49 -4.41 1.35
N LEU A 107 6.29 -4.83 1.80
CA LEU A 107 6.13 -6.02 2.62
C LEU A 107 6.64 -7.28 1.91
N LYS A 108 6.43 -7.40 0.59
CA LYS A 108 6.98 -8.51 -0.22
C LYS A 108 8.50 -8.61 -0.16
N LYS A 109 9.20 -7.50 0.08
CA LYS A 109 10.68 -7.45 0.20
C LYS A 109 11.15 -7.80 1.62
N LYS A 110 10.31 -7.61 2.64
CA LYS A 110 10.63 -7.81 4.05
C LYS A 110 10.24 -9.23 4.50
N LYS A 111 11.10 -10.21 4.20
CA LYS A 111 10.85 -11.63 4.45
C LYS A 111 10.60 -11.95 5.93
N SER A 112 11.45 -11.42 6.81
CA SER A 112 11.31 -11.54 8.27
C SER A 112 9.97 -10.99 8.77
N LEU A 113 9.60 -9.76 8.38
CA LEU A 113 8.32 -9.17 8.78
C LEU A 113 7.12 -10.00 8.31
N LYS A 114 7.15 -10.47 7.06
CA LYS A 114 6.10 -11.34 6.53
C LYS A 114 5.98 -12.65 7.32
N GLN A 115 7.11 -13.24 7.68
CA GLN A 115 7.13 -14.48 8.46
C GLN A 115 6.64 -14.25 9.90
N PHE A 116 6.99 -13.11 10.51
CA PHE A 116 6.50 -12.72 11.82
C PHE A 116 4.98 -12.59 11.86
N LEU A 117 4.39 -11.86 10.90
CA LEU A 117 2.93 -11.71 10.82
C LEU A 117 2.21 -13.05 10.61
N LEU A 118 2.81 -13.97 9.84
CA LEU A 118 2.28 -15.32 9.70
C LEU A 118 2.35 -16.11 11.02
N LEU A 119 3.47 -16.00 11.74
CA LEU A 119 3.66 -16.64 13.04
C LEU A 119 2.59 -16.18 14.05
N GLU A 120 2.37 -14.87 14.15
CA GLU A 120 1.36 -14.28 15.03
C GLU A 120 -0.05 -14.83 14.75
N GLN A 121 -0.41 -14.92 13.47
CA GLN A 121 -1.69 -15.48 13.05
C GLN A 121 -1.82 -16.97 13.37
N LEU A 122 -0.78 -17.77 13.09
CA LEU A 122 -0.80 -19.22 13.33
C LEU A 122 -0.87 -19.57 14.80
N ARG A 123 -0.28 -18.75 15.68
CA ARG A 123 -0.35 -18.98 17.14
C ARG A 123 -1.78 -19.11 17.64
N LEU A 124 -2.70 -18.33 17.06
CA LEU A 124 -4.11 -18.30 17.46
C LEU A 124 -4.94 -19.41 16.82
N GLN A 125 -4.48 -20.00 15.72
CA GLN A 125 -5.30 -20.85 14.85
C GLN A 125 -4.81 -22.30 14.74
N ASP A 126 -3.49 -22.51 14.66
CA ASP A 126 -2.90 -23.82 14.39
C ASP A 126 -1.50 -23.93 15.04
N GLN A 127 -1.45 -24.66 16.16
CA GLN A 127 -0.22 -24.83 16.92
C GLN A 127 0.84 -25.69 16.22
N GLN A 128 0.43 -26.62 15.36
CA GLN A 128 1.38 -27.45 14.63
C GLN A 128 2.08 -26.63 13.56
N LEU A 129 1.31 -25.88 12.76
CA LEU A 129 1.88 -24.96 11.78
C LEU A 129 2.68 -23.83 12.43
N TYR A 130 2.26 -23.36 13.61
CA TYR A 130 3.03 -22.40 14.40
C TYR A 130 4.43 -22.92 14.73
N LYS A 131 4.54 -24.16 15.22
CA LYS A 131 5.82 -24.78 15.56
C LYS A 131 6.74 -24.92 14.35
N GLU A 132 6.21 -25.26 13.19
CA GLU A 132 7.03 -25.28 11.95
C GLU A 132 7.43 -23.87 11.50
N SER A 133 6.56 -22.88 11.73
CA SER A 133 6.76 -21.48 11.35
C SER A 133 7.79 -20.77 12.22
N ILE A 134 7.87 -21.11 13.52
CA ILE A 134 8.80 -20.49 14.47
C ILE A 134 10.25 -20.88 14.17
N ASP A 135 10.49 -22.13 13.78
CA ASP A 135 11.82 -22.61 13.38
C ASP A 135 12.30 -21.91 12.11
N LYS A 136 11.41 -21.76 11.12
CA LYS A 136 11.69 -21.00 9.89
C LYS A 136 12.00 -19.54 10.19
N PHE A 137 11.28 -18.92 11.12
CA PHE A 137 11.50 -17.53 11.51
C PHE A 137 12.84 -17.34 12.22
N GLY A 138 13.19 -18.22 13.16
CA GLY A 138 14.51 -18.19 13.83
C GLY A 138 15.69 -18.32 12.85
N ALA A 139 15.54 -19.16 11.83
CA ALA A 139 16.54 -19.29 10.76
C ALA A 139 16.65 -18.03 9.88
N LEU A 140 15.55 -17.33 9.62
CA LEU A 140 15.55 -16.07 8.86
C LEU A 140 16.24 -14.94 9.63
N ILE A 141 15.88 -14.75 10.91
CA ILE A 141 16.50 -13.73 11.77
C ILE A 141 18.02 -13.99 11.88
N SER A 142 18.42 -15.25 12.06
CA SER A 142 19.83 -15.61 12.17
C SER A 142 20.65 -15.30 10.90
N LYS A 143 20.02 -15.38 9.73
CA LYS A 143 20.64 -15.09 8.42
C LYS A 143 20.63 -13.60 8.07
N GLU A 144 19.61 -12.85 8.50
CA GLU A 144 19.47 -11.42 8.24
C GLU A 144 20.34 -10.53 9.16
N LYS A 145 21.20 -11.13 10.01
CA LYS A 145 22.16 -10.46 10.92
C LYS A 145 23.16 -9.47 10.28
N SER A 146 22.99 -9.09 9.02
CA SER A 146 23.75 -8.02 8.37
C SER A 146 22.81 -6.92 7.84
N LEU A 147 22.80 -5.79 8.57
CA LEU A 147 22.48 -4.40 8.19
C LEU A 147 21.22 -3.76 8.82
N ASP A 148 21.53 -2.75 9.67
CA ASP A 148 20.76 -1.63 10.24
C ASP A 148 19.87 -1.88 11.50
N SER A 149 20.21 -1.15 12.57
CA SER A 149 20.15 -1.61 13.97
C SER A 149 18.99 -1.06 14.82
N SER A 150 17.77 -1.06 14.30
CA SER A 150 16.55 -0.83 15.10
C SER A 150 15.46 -1.82 14.75
N ASP A 151 15.20 -2.01 13.46
CA ASP A 151 14.22 -2.98 12.96
C ASP A 151 14.57 -4.41 13.38
N GLN A 152 15.87 -4.78 13.30
CA GLN A 152 16.32 -6.11 13.74
C GLN A 152 16.13 -6.29 15.25
N PHE A 153 16.47 -5.28 16.05
CA PHE A 153 16.32 -5.35 17.50
C PHE A 153 14.85 -5.52 17.89
N LEU A 154 13.95 -4.77 17.24
CA LEU A 154 12.50 -4.92 17.44
C LEU A 154 12.02 -6.30 17.00
N MET A 155 12.53 -6.84 15.89
CA MET A 155 12.18 -8.19 15.43
C MET A 155 12.68 -9.29 16.37
N GLU A 156 13.90 -9.17 16.90
CA GLU A 156 14.44 -10.09 17.90
C GLU A 156 13.65 -10.03 19.21
N LEU A 157 13.32 -8.81 19.69
CA LEU A 157 12.48 -8.62 20.86
C LEU A 157 11.11 -9.27 20.68
N ASN A 158 10.46 -9.01 19.55
CA ASN A 158 9.16 -9.60 19.23
C ASN A 158 9.25 -11.13 19.09
N PHE A 159 10.34 -11.67 18.54
CA PHE A 159 10.55 -13.11 18.46
C PHE A 159 10.64 -13.78 19.83
N HIS A 160 11.41 -13.19 20.74
CA HIS A 160 11.53 -13.69 22.10
C HIS A 160 10.21 -13.62 22.86
N HIS A 161 9.50 -12.50 22.74
CA HIS A 161 8.17 -12.34 23.32
C HIS A 161 7.16 -13.39 22.80
N GLU A 162 7.16 -13.64 21.48
CA GLU A 162 6.31 -14.66 20.88
C GLU A 162 6.61 -16.07 21.41
N LYS A 163 7.89 -16.41 21.62
CA LYS A 163 8.29 -17.69 22.22
C LYS A 163 7.78 -17.83 23.65
N ASP A 164 7.93 -16.80 24.46
CA ASP A 164 7.50 -16.83 25.86
C ASP A 164 5.98 -17.04 25.97
N LEU A 165 5.20 -16.40 25.09
CA LEU A 165 3.75 -16.58 25.01
C LEU A 165 3.36 -18.02 24.62
N PHE A 166 4.08 -18.63 23.68
CA PHE A 166 3.85 -20.03 23.32
C PHE A 166 4.14 -20.98 24.48
N PHE A 167 5.29 -20.86 25.15
CA PHE A 167 5.65 -21.71 26.28
C PHE A 167 4.66 -21.59 27.44
N SER A 168 4.23 -20.36 27.76
CA SER A 168 3.22 -20.11 28.79
C SER A 168 1.88 -20.81 28.48
N GLN A 169 1.45 -20.81 27.21
CA GLN A 169 0.21 -21.48 26.80
C GLN A 169 0.31 -23.01 26.84
N THR A 170 1.47 -23.58 26.52
CA THR A 170 1.68 -25.03 26.58
C THR A 170 1.71 -25.53 28.03
N GLU A 171 2.39 -24.82 28.93
CA GLU A 171 2.46 -25.20 30.36
C GLU A 171 1.08 -25.19 31.03
N LEU A 172 0.24 -24.19 30.72
CA LEU A 172 -1.14 -24.13 31.22
C LEU A 172 -2.03 -25.28 30.73
N ARG A 173 -1.74 -25.85 29.55
CA ARG A 173 -2.48 -26.99 29.00
C ARG A 173 -2.01 -28.33 29.55
N GLU A 174 -0.78 -28.44 30.03
CA GLU A 174 -0.25 -29.66 30.66
C GLU A 174 -0.67 -29.79 32.12
N GLN A 175 -1.14 -28.71 32.75
CA GLN A 175 -1.63 -28.68 34.13
C GLN A 175 -3.15 -28.90 34.28
N ASN A 176 -3.90 -29.01 33.18
CA ASN A 176 -5.34 -29.29 33.15
C ASN A 176 -5.63 -30.61 32.44
#